data_AF-D2R2J9-F1
#
_entry.id   AF-D2R2J9-F1
#
_cell.length_a   1.000
_cell.length_b   1.000
_cell.length_c   1.000
_cell.angle_alpha   90.00
_cell.angle_beta   90.00
_cell.angle_gamma   90.00
#
_symmetry.space_group_name_H-M   'P 1'
#
loop_
_entity.id
_entity.type
_entity.pdbx_description
1 polymer ?
#
loop_
_entity_poly.entity_id
_entity_poly.type
_entity_poly.pdbx_seq_one_letter_code
_entity_poly.pdbx_strand_id
1 'polypeptide(L)' 'MASSTEKAGKCEKCQTGDVMCRFNDFDRGDLRVMAWEHKCTDCGIRVTQAWRSDQPNAGDTPEGLPTCPWCGRTGKTA' A
#
# COMPACT_ATOMS: atom_id res chain seq x y z
N MET A 1 0.38 -5.79 14.27
CA MET A 1 1.01 -5.65 12.93
C MET A 1 0.18 -6.45 11.94
N ALA A 2 -0.44 -5.79 10.98
CA ALA A 2 -1.25 -6.42 9.93
C ALA A 2 -0.56 -6.27 8.58
N SER A 3 -0.61 -7.30 7.75
CA SER A 3 -0.16 -7.22 6.36
C SER A 3 -1.05 -8.08 5.48
N SER A 4 -1.40 -7.56 4.32
CA SER A 4 -2.13 -8.29 3.28
C SER A 4 -1.41 -8.12 1.94
N THR A 5 -1.48 -9.13 1.09
CA THR A 5 -0.92 -9.09 -0.27
C THR A 5 -1.89 -9.78 -1.21
N GLU A 6 -2.30 -9.07 -2.26
CA GLU A 6 -3.31 -9.53 -3.20
C GLU A 6 -2.92 -9.12 -4.62
N LYS A 7 -3.32 -9.91 -5.61
CA LYS A 7 -3.09 -9.58 -7.02
C LYS A 7 -3.93 -8.37 -7.41
N ALA A 8 -3.27 -7.33 -7.91
CA ALA A 8 -3.86 -6.03 -8.25
C ALA A 8 -4.41 -5.97 -9.68
N GLY A 9 -3.80 -6.72 -10.59
CA GLY A 9 -4.10 -6.70 -12.02
C GLY A 9 -2.86 -6.98 -12.86
N LYS A 10 -2.92 -6.65 -14.14
CA LYS A 10 -1.76 -6.71 -15.06
C LYS A 10 -0.91 -5.44 -14.95
N CYS A 11 0.38 -5.59 -15.16
CA CYS A 11 1.31 -4.47 -15.15
C CYS A 11 1.14 -3.62 -16.40
N GLU A 12 0.78 -2.35 -16.22
CA GLU A 12 0.59 -1.42 -17.34
C GLU A 12 1.87 -1.18 -18.15
N LYS A 13 3.04 -1.38 -17.54
CA LYS A 13 4.34 -1.11 -18.14
C LYS A 13 4.89 -2.24 -19.00
N CYS A 14 4.75 -3.50 -18.59
CA CYS A 14 5.25 -4.63 -19.37
C CYS A 14 4.17 -5.52 -19.95
N GLN A 15 2.91 -5.37 -19.51
CA GLN A 15 1.73 -6.15 -19.94
C GLN A 15 1.80 -7.67 -19.72
N THR A 16 2.97 -8.22 -19.39
CA THR A 16 3.18 -9.65 -19.10
C THR A 16 2.90 -9.98 -17.64
N GLY A 17 3.47 -9.16 -16.75
CA GLY A 17 3.54 -9.45 -15.32
C GLY A 17 2.28 -9.09 -14.57
N ASP A 18 2.08 -9.78 -13.46
CA ASP A 18 1.03 -9.42 -12.51
C ASP A 18 1.57 -8.39 -11.51
N VAL A 19 0.77 -7.37 -11.22
CA VAL A 19 1.03 -6.42 -10.14
C VAL A 19 0.47 -6.99 -8.85
N MET A 20 1.29 -7.05 -7.81
CA MET A 20 0.88 -7.40 -6.46
C MET A 20 0.67 -6.11 -5.68
N CYS A 21 -0.50 -5.98 -5.04
CA CYS A 21 -0.81 -4.92 -4.10
C CYS A 21 -0.59 -5.43 -2.68
N ARG A 22 0.25 -4.76 -1.91
CA ARG A 22 0.56 -5.10 -0.53
C ARG A 22 0.23 -3.93 0.37
N PHE A 23 -0.45 -4.24 1.48
CA PHE A 23 -0.65 -3.33 2.59
C PHE A 23 0.19 -3.76 3.79
N ASN A 24 0.73 -2.80 4.52
CA ASN A 24 1.35 -3.02 5.82
C ASN A 24 0.82 -1.96 6.78
N ASP A 25 0.30 -2.41 7.93
CA ASP A 25 -0.06 -1.57 9.06
C ASP A 25 0.78 -1.96 10.28
N PHE A 26 1.59 -1.00 10.71
CA PHE A 26 2.51 -1.14 11.82
C PHE A 26 2.15 -0.12 12.87
N ASP A 27 1.84 -0.59 14.07
CA ASP A 27 1.50 0.25 15.21
C ASP A 27 2.35 -0.18 16.40
N ARG A 28 3.05 0.77 17.02
CA ARG A 28 3.83 0.61 18.25
C ARG A 28 3.38 1.53 19.38
N GLY A 29 2.22 2.18 19.24
CA GLY A 29 1.63 3.08 20.24
C GLY A 29 2.15 4.52 20.15
N ASP A 30 3.46 4.71 20.03
CA ASP A 30 4.10 6.01 19.80
C ASP A 30 4.24 6.36 18.31
N LEU A 31 4.27 5.35 17.46
CA LEU A 31 4.37 5.46 16.01
C LEU A 31 3.43 4.46 15.33
N ARG A 32 2.59 4.98 14.43
CA ARG A 32 1.84 4.18 13.48
C ARG A 32 2.29 4.49 12.06
N VAL A 33 2.47 3.45 11.25
CA VAL A 33 2.86 3.52 9.85
C VAL A 33 1.94 2.63 9.05
N MET A 34 1.28 3.21 8.04
CA MET A 34 0.47 2.49 7.07
C MET A 34 1.09 2.65 5.69
N ALA A 35 1.37 1.55 5.00
CA ALA A 35 2.11 1.56 3.75
C ALA A 35 1.47 0.66 2.69
N TRP A 36 1.26 1.23 1.51
CA TRP A 36 0.83 0.56 0.29
C TRP A 36 2.02 0.36 -0.66
N GLU A 37 2.05 -0.79 -1.31
CA GLU A 37 3.03 -1.13 -2.32
C GLU A 37 2.37 -1.83 -3.51
N HIS A 38 2.64 -1.36 -4.73
CA HIS A 38 2.39 -2.10 -5.96
C HIS A 38 3.71 -2.56 -6.54
N LYS A 39 3.89 -3.87 -6.71
CA LYS A 39 5.11 -4.46 -7.30
C LYS A 39 4.75 -5.38 -8.47
N CYS A 40 5.36 -5.16 -9.63
CA CYS A 40 5.29 -6.09 -10.75
C CYS A 40 6.21 -7.29 -10.51
N THR A 41 5.70 -8.48 -10.81
CA THR A 41 6.41 -9.76 -10.70
C THR A 41 7.46 -9.96 -11.80
N ASP A 42 7.31 -9.30 -12.95
CA ASP A 42 8.18 -9.50 -14.12
C ASP A 42 9.19 -8.36 -14.33
N CYS A 43 8.71 -7.13 -14.52
CA CYS A 43 9.57 -6.00 -14.92
C CYS A 43 10.21 -5.25 -13.76
N GLY A 44 9.91 -5.66 -12.51
CA GLY A 44 10.51 -5.09 -11.31
C GLY A 44 10.00 -3.71 -10.91
N ILE A 45 9.03 -3.13 -11.63
CA ILE A 45 8.43 -1.86 -11.26
C ILE A 45 7.78 -1.95 -9.89
N ARG A 46 8.07 -0.96 -9.06
CA ARG A 46 7.58 -0.84 -7.70
C ARG A 46 7.18 0.61 -7.43
N VAL A 47 5.97 0.81 -6.92
CA VAL A 47 5.52 2.09 -6.41
C VAL A 47 5.03 1.91 -4.97
N THR A 48 5.35 2.87 -4.12
CA THR A 48 5.08 2.80 -2.68
C THR A 48 4.55 4.13 -2.17
N GLN A 49 3.55 4.08 -1.31
CA GLN A 49 3.05 5.23 -0.57
C GLN A 49 2.92 4.82 0.88
N ALA A 50 3.45 5.64 1.78
CA ALA A 50 3.38 5.39 3.21
C ALA A 50 2.93 6.66 3.92
N TRP A 51 2.05 6.47 4.89
CA TRP A 51 1.70 7.46 5.89
C TRP A 51 2.32 7.07 7.22
N ARG A 52 2.73 8.08 7.97
CA ARG A 52 3.29 7.91 9.30
C ARG A 52 2.64 8.91 10.25
N SER A 53 2.30 8.47 11.45
CA SER A 53 1.67 9.34 12.46
C SER A 53 2.58 10.46 12.96
N ASP A 54 3.90 10.27 12.91
CA ASP A 54 4.91 11.26 13.30
C ASP A 54 5.20 12.30 12.21
N GLN A 55 4.86 11.98 10.96
CA GLN A 55 5.05 12.84 9.79
C GLN A 55 3.84 12.71 8.85
N PRO A 56 2.66 13.19 9.27
CA PRO A 56 1.48 13.13 8.41
C PRO A 56 1.70 14.04 7.20
N ASN A 57 1.50 13.53 5.98
CA ASN A 57 1.48 14.42 4.82
C ASN A 57 0.22 15.27 4.85
N ALA A 58 0.30 16.48 4.31
CA ALA A 58 -0.85 17.38 4.22
C ALA A 58 -1.97 16.72 3.38
N GLY A 59 -3.13 16.48 4.00
CA GLY A 59 -4.30 15.86 3.35
C GLY A 59 -4.47 14.36 3.62
N ASP A 60 -3.51 13.69 4.28
CA ASP A 60 -3.68 12.30 4.70
C ASP A 60 -4.55 12.26 5.98
N THR A 61 -5.73 11.64 5.90
CA THR A 61 -6.57 11.38 7.08
C THR A 61 -6.52 9.90 7.46
N PRO A 62 -6.53 9.57 8.77
CA PRO A 62 -6.56 8.18 9.25
C PRO A 62 -7.60 7.29 8.54
N GLU A 63 -8.73 7.88 8.14
CA GLU A 63 -9.85 7.20 7.50
C GLU A 63 -9.64 6.92 6.00
N GLY A 64 -8.80 7.70 5.30
CA GLY A 64 -8.49 7.53 3.87
C GLY A 64 -7.35 6.53 3.59
N LEU A 65 -6.46 6.35 4.58
CA LEU A 65 -5.26 5.53 4.50
C LEU A 65 -5.45 4.02 4.33
N PRO A 66 -6.55 3.38 4.81
CA PRO A 66 -6.77 1.99 4.49
C PRO A 66 -7.17 1.80 3.03
N THR A 67 -7.25 2.81 2.16
CA THR A 67 -7.57 2.61 0.74
C THR A 67 -6.33 2.78 -0.14
N CYS A 68 -6.02 1.77 -0.94
CA CYS A 68 -4.90 1.82 -1.89
C CYS A 68 -5.17 2.86 -2.99
N PRO A 69 -4.25 3.82 -3.21
CA PRO A 69 -4.42 4.91 -4.18
C PRO A 69 -4.46 4.42 -5.65
N TRP A 70 -3.90 3.24 -5.93
CA TRP A 70 -3.74 2.75 -7.30
C TRP A 70 -4.82 1.75 -7.72
N CYS A 71 -5.48 1.10 -6.77
CA CYS A 71 -6.46 0.06 -7.10
C CYS A 71 -7.72 0.07 -6.23
N GLY A 72 -7.86 1.02 -5.30
CA GLY A 72 -9.06 1.19 -4.47
C GLY A 72 -9.28 0.08 -3.44
N ARG A 73 -8.32 -0.84 -3.25
CA ARG A 73 -8.44 -1.92 -2.25
C ARG A 73 -8.37 -1.37 -0.85
N THR A 74 -9.22 -1.88 0.03
CA THR A 74 -9.19 -1.52 1.44
C THR A 74 -8.32 -2.52 2.23
N GLY A 75 -7.24 -2.02 2.81
CA GLY A 75 -6.37 -2.74 3.72
C GLY A 75 -7.10 -3.05 5.01
N LYS A 76 -6.95 -4.28 5.50
CA LYS A 76 -7.52 -4.65 6.80
C LYS A 76 -6.61 -4.11 7.89
N THR A 77 -7.09 -3.12 8.64
CA THR A 77 -6.53 -2.74 9.93
C THR A 77 -6.98 -3.77 10.96
N ALA A 78 -6.03 -4.48 11.58
CA ALA A 78 -6.31 -5.47 12.61
C ALA A 78 -6.54 -4.82 13.98
#